data_AF-A0A3P3XQR4-F1
#
_entry.id   AF-A0A3P3XQR4-F1
#
_cell.length_a   1.000
_cell.length_b   1.000
_cell.length_c   1.000
_cell.angle_alpha   90.00
_cell.angle_beta   90.00
_cell.angle_gamma   90.00
#
_symmetry.space_group_name_H-M   'P 1'
#
loop_
_entity.id
_entity.type
_entity.pdbx_description
1 polymer ?
#
loop_
_entity_poly.entity_id
_entity_poly.type
_entity_poly.pdbx_seq_one_letter_code
_entity_poly.pdbx_strand_id
1 'polypeptide(L)'
;MNQDGSQEKIIRIDEVQVKRELNDIVRSTVEEPVNKLLDAEADELCGVGRYEQNPGRIDTRAGSCQRNLDTQNIKMYLLASFRM
;
A
#
# COMPACT_ATOMS: atom_id res chain seq x y z
N MET A 1 -23.95 -51.98 -16.99
CA MET A 1 -24.16 -51.10 -15.82
C MET A 1 -22.92 -51.15 -14.98
N ASN A 2 -22.28 -50.00 -14.76
CA ASN A 2 -21.68 -49.55 -13.49
C ASN A 2 -20.99 -48.22 -13.78
N GLN A 3 -21.70 -47.15 -13.38
CA GLN A 3 -21.17 -45.81 -13.25
C GLN A 3 -20.40 -45.76 -11.93
N ASP A 4 -19.16 -45.27 -11.95
CA ASP A 4 -18.68 -44.40 -10.89
C ASP A 4 -17.61 -43.47 -11.46
N GLY A 5 -18.07 -42.32 -11.94
CA GLY A 5 -17.22 -41.23 -12.38
C GLY A 5 -16.75 -40.45 -11.17
N SER A 6 -15.66 -40.89 -10.55
CA SER A 6 -14.89 -40.04 -9.65
C SER A 6 -14.16 -39.01 -10.51
N GLN A 7 -14.87 -37.94 -10.88
CA GLN A 7 -14.28 -36.75 -11.45
C GLN A 7 -13.34 -36.17 -10.40
N GLU A 8 -12.06 -36.54 -10.50
CA GLU A 8 -10.97 -35.79 -9.89
C GLU A 8 -11.23 -34.33 -10.24
N LYS A 9 -11.52 -33.53 -9.22
CA LYS A 9 -11.87 -32.12 -9.39
C LYS A 9 -10.59 -31.45 -9.85
N ILE A 10 -10.35 -31.41 -11.16
CA ILE A 10 -9.19 -30.76 -11.77
C ILE A 10 -9.35 -29.27 -11.47
N ILE A 11 -8.74 -28.80 -10.39
CA ILE A 11 -8.68 -27.38 -10.03
C ILE A 11 -7.72 -26.75 -11.04
N ARG A 12 -8.28 -26.19 -12.12
CA ARG A 12 -7.53 -25.30 -13.02
C ARG A 12 -7.37 -23.96 -12.30
N ILE A 13 -6.18 -23.72 -11.76
CA ILE A 13 -5.83 -22.42 -11.19
C ILE A 13 -5.52 -21.50 -12.36
N ASP A 14 -6.33 -20.47 -12.55
CA ASP A 14 -6.00 -19.36 -13.44
C ASP A 14 -4.90 -18.53 -12.75
N GLU A 15 -3.64 -18.79 -13.08
CA GLU A 15 -2.50 -18.09 -12.49
C GLU A 15 -2.57 -16.57 -12.66
N VAL A 16 -3.20 -16.10 -13.75
CA VAL A 16 -3.29 -14.66 -14.04
C VAL A 16 -4.28 -14.00 -13.08
N GLN A 17 -5.42 -14.65 -12.85
CA GLN A 17 -6.41 -14.17 -11.88
C GLN A 17 -5.84 -14.16 -10.46
N VAL A 18 -5.19 -15.26 -10.04
CA VAL A 18 -4.62 -15.37 -8.69
C VAL A 18 -3.52 -14.33 -8.45
N LYS A 19 -2.61 -14.12 -9.42
CA LYS A 19 -1.57 -13.09 -9.30
C LYS A 19 -2.17 -11.69 -9.20
N ARG A 20 -3.25 -11.40 -9.91
CA ARG A 20 -3.93 -10.10 -9.81
C ARG A 20 -4.53 -9.87 -8.43
N GLU A 21 -5.26 -10.85 -7.90
CA GLU A 21 -5.88 -10.76 -6.58
C GLU A 21 -4.82 -10.61 -5.48
N LEU A 22 -3.74 -11.40 -5.55
CA LEU A 22 -2.60 -11.28 -4.63
C LEU A 22 -1.94 -9.90 -4.74
N ASN A 23 -1.81 -9.35 -5.94
CA ASN A 23 -1.24 -8.02 -6.13
C ASN A 23 -2.09 -6.92 -5.49
N ASP A 24 -3.41 -7.02 -5.59
CA ASP A 24 -4.31 -6.04 -4.99
C ASP A 24 -4.31 -6.14 -3.46
N ILE A 25 -4.19 -7.36 -2.91
CA ILE A 25 -4.00 -7.58 -1.47
C ILE A 25 -2.69 -6.97 -0.98
N VAL A 26 -1.58 -7.20 -1.70
CA VAL A 26 -0.28 -6.63 -1.34
C VAL A 26 -0.32 -5.10 -1.39
N ARG A 27 -1.01 -4.52 -2.38
CA ARG A 27 -1.19 -3.08 -2.47
C ARG A 27 -1.90 -2.52 -1.23
N SER A 28 -3.05 -3.08 -0.86
CA SER A 28 -3.78 -2.61 0.34
C SER A 28 -2.98 -2.84 1.64
N THR A 29 -2.26 -3.95 1.74
CA THR A 29 -1.52 -4.32 2.97
C THR A 29 -0.19 -3.58 3.13
N VAL A 30 0.41 -3.08 2.05
CA VAL A 30 1.73 -2.42 2.11
C VAL A 30 1.64 -0.94 1.77
N GLU A 31 0.96 -0.58 0.68
CA GLU A 31 0.87 0.83 0.24
C GLU A 31 0.14 1.69 1.28
N GLU A 32 -1.00 1.22 1.79
CA GLU A 32 -1.77 1.99 2.77
C GLU A 32 -1.03 2.14 4.11
N PRO A 33 -0.46 1.08 4.72
CA PRO A 33 0.25 1.24 6.00
C PRO A 33 1.53 2.05 5.86
N VAL A 34 2.28 1.89 4.76
CA VAL A 34 3.49 2.68 4.54
C VAL A 34 3.14 4.16 4.37
N ASN A 35 2.09 4.50 3.61
CA ASN A 35 1.65 5.90 3.52
C ASN A 35 1.21 6.47 4.88
N LYS A 36 0.56 5.67 5.74
CA LYS A 36 0.23 6.08 7.12
C LYS A 36 1.47 6.30 7.98
N LEU A 37 2.48 5.44 7.87
CA LEU A 37 3.74 5.61 8.60
C LEU A 37 4.48 6.87 8.15
N LEU A 38 4.48 7.17 6.86
CA LEU A 38 5.06 8.42 6.32
C LEU A 38 4.31 9.66 6.81
N ASP A 39 2.98 9.59 6.94
CA ASP A 39 2.18 10.66 7.52
C ASP A 39 2.49 10.85 9.02
N ALA A 40 2.68 9.77 9.77
CA ALA A 40 3.03 9.82 11.18
C ALA A 40 4.45 10.39 11.40
N GLU A 41 5.43 9.95 10.59
CA GLU A 41 6.79 10.50 10.61
C GLU A 41 6.78 12.01 10.30
N ALA A 42 5.91 12.46 9.39
CA ALA A 42 5.76 13.87 9.07
C ALA A 42 5.11 14.68 10.21
N ASP A 43 4.19 14.08 10.97
CA ASP A 43 3.63 14.71 12.18
C ASP A 43 4.70 14.84 13.28
N GLU A 44 5.50 13.80 13.50
CA GLU A 44 6.61 13.83 14.46
C GLU A 44 7.65 14.90 14.10
N LEU A 45 8.04 14.98 12.83
CA LEU A 45 9.02 15.95 12.36
C LEU A 45 8.48 17.39 12.35
N CYS A 46 7.20 17.59 12.04
CA CYS A 46 6.58 18.92 12.15
C CYS A 46 6.23 19.31 13.60
N GLY A 47 6.16 18.31 14.50
CA GLY A 47 5.69 18.43 15.88
C GLY A 47 4.18 18.67 16.03
N VAL A 48 3.43 18.59 14.92
CA VAL A 48 2.00 18.94 14.84
C VAL A 48 1.31 18.13 13.75
N GLY A 49 0.01 17.85 13.95
CA GLY A 49 -0.83 17.11 13.01
C GLY A 49 -1.09 17.84 11.69
N ARG A 50 -1.51 17.09 10.67
CA ARG A 50 -1.96 17.66 9.38
C ARG A 50 -3.15 18.61 9.60
N TYR A 51 -3.03 19.83 9.08
CA TYR A 51 -4.00 20.94 9.25
C TYR A 51 -4.18 21.44 10.69
N GLU A 52 -3.36 21.00 11.63
CA GLU A 52 -3.37 21.53 12.99
C GLU A 52 -2.80 22.95 13.01
N GLN A 53 -3.60 23.90 13.49
CA GLN A 53 -3.12 25.26 13.73
C GLN A 53 -2.47 25.33 15.10
N ASN A 54 -1.14 25.23 15.10
CA ASN A 54 -0.35 25.31 16.33
C ASN A 54 0.78 26.34 16.15
N PRO A 55 0.88 27.35 17.02
CA PRO A 55 1.92 28.38 16.95
C PRO A 55 3.33 27.85 17.29
N GLY A 56 3.43 26.66 17.91
CA GLY A 56 4.69 25.97 18.20
C GLY A 56 5.17 25.02 17.09
N ARG A 57 4.58 25.09 15.90
CA ARG A 57 4.96 24.26 14.75
C ARG A 57 6.43 24.47 14.38
N ILE A 58 7.18 23.37 14.31
CA ILE A 58 8.63 23.40 14.10
C ILE A 58 8.98 23.59 12.63
N ASP A 59 8.20 22.99 11.72
CA ASP A 59 8.41 23.10 10.27
C ASP A 59 7.11 22.95 9.47
N THR A 60 7.16 23.28 8.18
CA THR A 60 6.02 23.19 7.25
C THR A 60 6.11 21.99 6.33
N ARG A 61 5.02 21.23 6.19
CA ARG A 61 4.85 20.22 5.13
C ARG A 61 4.82 20.92 3.76
N ALA A 62 5.85 20.77 2.95
CA ALA A 62 5.86 21.27 1.58
C ALA A 62 5.30 20.21 0.60
N GLY A 63 4.14 20.50 0.00
CA GLY A 63 3.60 19.73 -1.13
C GLY A 63 3.41 18.22 -0.92
N SER A 64 3.12 17.51 -2.01
CA SER A 64 3.14 16.05 -2.08
C SER A 64 4.21 15.64 -3.09
N CYS A 65 5.17 14.83 -2.66
CA CYS A 65 6.11 14.17 -3.56
C CYS A 65 5.62 12.72 -3.79
N GLN A 66 5.37 12.38 -5.05
CA GLN A 66 5.05 11.01 -5.44
C GLN A 66 6.36 10.25 -5.68
N ARG A 67 6.58 9.20 -4.89
CA ARG A 67 7.74 8.29 -5.02
C ARG A 67 7.25 6.89 -5.38
N ASN A 68 8.05 6.16 -6.15
CA ASN A 68 7.78 4.76 -6.43
C ASN A 68 8.50 3.89 -5.39
N LEU A 69 7.79 2.93 -4.82
CA LEU A 69 8.38 1.86 -4.03
C LEU A 69 8.28 0.55 -4.83
N ASP A 70 9.42 0.04 -5.24
CA ASP A 70 9.58 -1.25 -5.87
C ASP A 70 9.65 -2.34 -4.80
N THR A 71 8.60 -3.15 -4.70
CA THR A 71 8.62 -4.39 -3.92
C THR A 71 8.93 -5.58 -4.84
N GLN A 72 9.23 -6.75 -4.26
CA GLN A 72 9.64 -7.94 -5.02
C GLN A 72 8.70 -8.31 -6.18
N ASN A 73 7.41 -7.95 -6.08
CA ASN A 73 6.40 -8.32 -7.06
C ASN A 73 5.68 -7.13 -7.72
N ILE A 74 5.77 -5.92 -7.17
CA ILE A 74 4.89 -4.79 -7.57
C ILE A 74 5.56 -3.42 -7.32
N LYS A 75 5.29 -2.46 -8.22
CA LYS A 75 5.53 -1.02 -8.01
C LYS A 75 4.30 -0.36 -7.38
N MET A 76 4.50 0.35 -6.28
CA MET A 76 3.46 1.09 -5.57
C MET A 76 3.85 2.57 -5.43
N TYR A 77 2.86 3.45 -5.30
CA TYR A 77 3.07 4.89 -5.19
C TYR A 77 2.97 5.34 -3.74
N LEU A 78 3.99 6.05 -3.29
CA LEU A 78 4.02 6.65 -1.97
C LEU A 78 3.87 8.16 -2.10
N LEU A 79 2.98 8.73 -1.28
CA LEU A 79 2.78 10.17 -1.19
C LEU A 79 3.38 10.65 0.13
N ALA A 80 4.51 11.33 0.06
CA ALA A 80 5.13 11.94 1.21
C ALA A 80 4.99 13.47 1.15
N SER A 81 4.70 14.09 2.29
CA SER A 81 4.63 15.54 2.42
C SER A 81 5.74 16.01 3.36
N PHE A 82 6.92 16.25 2.80
CA PHE A 82 8.11 16.73 3.52
C PHE A 82 8.75 17.92 2.81
N ARG A 83 9.36 18.81 3.60
CA ARG A 83 10.25 19.86 3.10
C ARG A 83 11.48 19.20 2.47
N MET A 84 11.86 19.65 1.26
CA MET A 84 13.10 19.24 0.60
C MET A 84 14.29 19.97 1.21
#